data_AF-A0A830BSR5-F1
#
_entry.id   AF-A0A830BSR5-F1
#
_cell.length_a   1.000
_cell.length_b   1.000
_cell.length_c   1.000
_cell.angle_alpha   90.00
_cell.angle_beta   90.00
_cell.angle_gamma   90.00
#
_symmetry.space_group_name_H-M   'P 1'
#
loop_
_entity.id
_entity.type
_entity.pdbx_description
1 polymer ?
#
loop_
_entity_poly.entity_id
_entity_poly.type
_entity_poly.pdbx_seq_one_letter_code
_entity_poly.pdbx_strand_id
1 'polypeptide(L)'
;DIKQILSEAKHRWLRPAEACEILRNYEKFHISPEAPNKPVSGSVFLFDRKVLRYFRKDGHNWRKKKDGKTVKEAHEKLKVGSVEMLNCYYAHGEDNENFQRRSYWLLEQ
;
A
#
# COMPACT_ATOMS: atom_id res chain seq x y z
N ASP A 1 -18.98 -1.16 -2.90
CA ASP A 1 -18.78 0.08 -3.67
C ASP A 1 -17.37 0.62 -3.41
N ILE A 2 -16.64 0.98 -4.47
CA ILE A 2 -15.31 1.60 -4.40
C ILE A 2 -15.29 2.85 -3.52
N LYS A 3 -16.33 3.69 -3.60
CA LYS A 3 -16.42 4.91 -2.78
C LYS A 3 -16.47 4.59 -1.29
N GLN A 4 -17.20 3.55 -0.93
CA GLN A 4 -17.27 3.06 0.45
C GLN A 4 -15.91 2.54 0.92
N ILE A 5 -15.20 1.76 0.10
CA ILE A 5 -13.85 1.27 0.42
C ILE A 5 -12.90 2.44 0.72
N LEU A 6 -12.92 3.49 -0.10
CA LEU A 6 -12.09 4.68 0.11
C LEU A 6 -12.50 5.48 1.36
N SER A 7 -13.78 5.49 1.70
CA SER A 7 -14.27 6.10 2.95
C SER A 7 -13.77 5.33 4.17
N GLU A 8 -13.85 4.01 4.14
CA GLU A 8 -13.39 3.12 5.22
C GLU A 8 -11.88 3.21 5.46
N ALA A 9 -11.10 3.39 4.39
CA ALA A 9 -9.64 3.53 4.47
C ALA A 9 -9.20 4.70 5.36
N LYS A 10 -10.05 5.71 5.56
CA LYS A 10 -9.78 6.84 6.47
C LYS A 10 -9.78 6.46 7.94
N HIS A 11 -10.41 5.34 8.29
CA HIS A 11 -10.67 4.95 9.67
C HIS A 11 -10.03 3.61 10.05
N ARG A 12 -9.73 2.75 9.07
CA ARG A 12 -9.11 1.45 9.28
C ARG A 12 -8.31 0.98 8.07
N TRP A 13 -7.50 -0.06 8.28
CA TRP A 13 -6.87 -0.77 7.18
C TRP A 13 -7.88 -1.41 6.24
N LEU A 14 -7.54 -1.39 4.95
CA LEU A 14 -8.20 -2.20 3.94
C LEU A 14 -8.04 -3.68 4.26
N ARG A 15 -9.15 -4.42 4.16
CA ARG A 15 -9.15 -5.89 4.18
C ARG A 15 -8.56 -6.40 2.87
N PRO A 16 -7.99 -7.62 2.83
CA PRO A 16 -7.44 -8.21 1.60
C PRO A 16 -8.43 -8.20 0.44
N ALA A 17 -9.71 -8.52 0.69
CA ALA A 17 -10.75 -8.50 -0.33
C ALA A 17 -10.96 -7.09 -0.94
N GLU A 18 -10.91 -6.05 -0.11
CA GLU A 18 -11.07 -4.65 -0.56
C GLU A 18 -9.88 -4.19 -1.39
N ALA A 19 -8.64 -4.51 -0.97
CA ALA A 19 -7.44 -4.23 -1.76
C ALA A 19 -7.47 -4.97 -3.11
N CYS A 20 -7.92 -6.23 -3.12
CA CYS A 20 -8.09 -7.01 -4.35
C CYS A 20 -9.15 -6.41 -5.27
N GLU A 21 -10.26 -5.91 -4.72
CA GLU A 21 -11.33 -5.25 -5.46
C GLU A 21 -10.82 -3.98 -6.17
N ILE A 22 -10.03 -3.14 -5.47
CA ILE A 22 -9.38 -1.97 -6.06
C ILE A 22 -8.48 -2.38 -7.24
N LEU A 23 -7.60 -3.37 -7.02
CA LEU A 23 -6.62 -3.80 -8.01
C LEU A 23 -7.25 -4.46 -9.25
N ARG A 24 -8.38 -5.15 -9.10
CA ARG A 24 -9.10 -5.78 -10.23
C ARG A 24 -9.97 -4.82 -11.02
N ASN A 25 -10.31 -3.67 -10.44
CA ASN A 25 -11.12 -2.65 -11.07
C ASN A 25 -10.31 -1.35 -11.25
N TYR A 26 -9.01 -1.47 -11.50
CA TYR A 26 -8.07 -0.35 -11.49
C TYR A 26 -8.46 0.75 -12.49
N GLU A 27 -9.16 0.41 -13.57
CA GLU A 27 -9.65 1.35 -14.58
C GLU A 27 -10.70 2.32 -14.03
N LYS A 28 -11.37 1.96 -12.93
CA LYS A 28 -12.34 2.81 -12.23
C LYS A 28 -11.66 3.77 -11.23
N PHE A 29 -10.35 3.71 -11.10
CA PHE A 29 -9.56 4.54 -10.18
C PHE A 29 -8.62 5.47 -10.93
N HIS A 30 -8.36 6.62 -10.32
CA HIS A 30 -7.31 7.50 -10.79
C HIS A 30 -5.95 6.86 -10.49
N ILE A 31 -5.14 6.65 -11.53
CA ILE A 31 -3.76 6.20 -11.41
C ILE A 31 -2.89 7.43 -11.13
N SER A 32 -2.25 7.46 -9.97
CA SER A 32 -1.37 8.55 -9.58
C SER A 32 -0.10 8.56 -10.44
N PRO A 33 0.24 9.70 -11.08
CA PRO A 33 1.38 9.78 -11.99
C PRO A 33 2.72 9.89 -11.25
N GLU A 34 2.70 10.27 -9.98
CA GLU A 34 3.90 10.51 -9.16
C GLU A 34 3.73 10.00 -7.72
N ALA A 35 4.85 9.88 -7.00
CA ALA A 35 4.83 9.47 -5.60
C ALA A 35 4.24 10.60 -4.74
N PRO A 36 3.36 10.30 -3.77
CA PRO A 36 2.79 11.34 -2.90
C PRO A 36 3.86 11.95 -2.00
N ASN A 37 3.69 13.20 -1.58
CA ASN A 37 4.60 13.83 -0.63
C ASN A 37 3.99 13.89 0.77
N LYS A 38 4.56 13.14 1.71
CA LYS A 38 4.14 13.00 3.11
C LYS A 38 2.61 12.84 3.25
N PRO A 39 2.02 11.82 2.60
CA PRO A 39 0.57 11.63 2.66
C PRO A 39 0.09 11.43 4.09
N VAL A 40 -1.09 11.97 4.41
CA VAL A 40 -1.74 11.82 5.71
C VAL A 40 -2.28 10.39 5.91
N SER A 41 -2.55 10.02 7.16
CA SER A 41 -3.17 8.73 7.48
C SER A 41 -4.49 8.53 6.71
N GLY A 42 -4.74 7.30 6.27
CA GLY A 42 -5.93 6.93 5.51
C GLY A 42 -5.92 7.32 4.03
N SER A 43 -4.82 7.91 3.54
CA SER A 43 -4.65 8.16 2.11
C SER A 43 -4.45 6.85 1.34
N VAL A 44 -5.10 6.74 0.18
CA VAL A 44 -4.99 5.58 -0.72
C VAL A 44 -4.59 6.07 -2.11
N PHE A 45 -3.59 5.43 -2.69
CA PHE A 45 -3.08 5.74 -4.02
C PHE A 45 -2.95 4.45 -4.83
N LEU A 46 -3.12 4.57 -6.15
CA LEU A 46 -2.95 3.49 -7.10
C LEU A 46 -1.89 3.91 -8.11
N PHE A 47 -0.95 3.01 -8.42
CA PHE A 47 0.17 3.29 -9.30
C PHE A 47 0.35 2.16 -10.32
N ASP A 48 0.78 2.52 -11.53
CA ASP A 48 1.42 1.53 -12.41
C ASP A 48 2.90 1.40 -12.00
N ARG A 49 3.25 0.24 -11.42
CA ARG A 49 4.61 -0.05 -10.95
C ARG A 49 5.67 -0.07 -12.08
N LYS A 50 5.25 -0.32 -13.33
CA LYS A 50 6.16 -0.34 -14.48
C LYS A 50 6.55 1.08 -14.88
N VAL A 51 5.62 2.03 -14.73
CA VAL A 51 5.82 3.45 -15.02
C VAL A 51 6.49 4.15 -13.84
N LEU A 52 5.93 4.03 -12.63
CA LEU A 52 6.42 4.72 -11.43
C LEU A 52 7.18 3.77 -10.50
N ARG A 53 8.44 3.46 -10.84
CA ARG A 53 9.27 2.51 -10.06
C ARG A 53 9.52 2.94 -8.61
N TYR A 54 9.53 4.25 -8.34
CA TYR A 54 9.86 4.82 -7.03
C TYR A 54 8.64 5.34 -6.26
N PHE A 55 7.45 4.78 -6.48
CA PHE A 55 6.20 5.18 -5.81
C PHE A 55 6.26 5.19 -4.27
N ARG A 56 7.21 4.45 -3.68
CA ARG A 56 7.46 4.40 -2.23
C ARG A 56 8.31 5.56 -1.68
N LYS A 57 8.88 6.42 -2.54
CA LYS A 57 9.62 7.63 -2.12
C LYS A 57 8.64 8.73 -1.75
N ASP A 58 7.87 8.48 -0.69
CA ASP A 58 6.74 9.30 -0.27
C ASP A 58 7.10 10.40 0.74
N GLY A 59 8.39 10.66 0.96
CA GLY A 59 8.88 11.71 1.85
C GLY A 59 8.75 11.42 3.35
N HIS A 60 8.19 10.28 3.75
CA HIS A 60 8.16 9.84 5.15
C HIS A 60 9.47 9.15 5.55
N ASN A 61 9.85 9.30 6.82
CA ASN A 61 10.94 8.53 7.41
C ASN A 61 10.42 7.16 7.84
N TRP A 62 10.79 6.13 7.10
CA TRP A 62 10.46 4.74 7.42
C TRP A 62 11.59 4.09 8.20
N ARG A 63 11.22 3.19 9.13
CA ARG A 63 12.19 2.41 9.92
C ARG A 63 13.18 1.72 9.01
N LYS A 64 14.46 1.82 9.34
CA LYS A 64 15.54 1.21 8.57
C LYS A 64 16.07 -0.06 9.23
N LYS A 65 16.73 -0.89 8.43
CA LYS A 65 17.53 -2.02 8.92
C LYS A 65 18.73 -1.48 9.72
N LYS A 66 19.45 -2.37 10.40
CA LYS A 66 20.65 -2.03 11.19
C LYS A 66 21.73 -1.29 10.37
N ASP A 67 21.72 -1.45 9.05
CA ASP A 67 22.62 -0.75 8.12
C ASP A 67 22.32 0.75 7.97
N GLY A 68 21.18 1.25 8.47
CA GLY A 68 20.75 2.64 8.35
C GLY A 68 20.42 3.10 6.92
N LYS A 69 20.42 2.18 5.94
CA LYS A 69 20.24 2.47 4.51
C LYS A 69 18.93 1.90 3.99
N THR A 70 18.65 0.65 4.32
CA THR A 70 17.52 -0.08 3.75
C THR A 70 16.28 0.06 4.62
N VAL A 71 15.11 0.38 4.05
CA VAL A 71 13.85 0.35 4.80
C VAL A 71 13.56 -1.08 5.28
N LYS A 72 13.16 -1.20 6.55
CA LYS A 72 12.70 -2.45 7.16
C LYS A 72 11.25 -2.69 6.76
N GLU A 73 11.08 -3.33 5.62
CA GLU A 73 9.78 -3.72 5.06
C GLU A 73 9.56 -5.22 5.25
N ALA A 74 8.42 -5.61 5.83
CA ALA A 74 7.99 -7.01 5.92
C ALA A 74 7.20 -7.37 4.66
N HIS A 75 7.40 -8.59 4.16
CA HIS A 75 6.78 -9.08 2.93
C HIS A 75 5.86 -10.26 3.26
N GLU A 76 4.57 -10.10 3.02
CA GLU A 76 3.55 -11.12 3.30
C GLU A 76 2.75 -11.46 2.04
N LYS A 77 2.18 -12.67 2.03
CA LYS A 77 1.13 -13.06 1.09
C LYS A 77 -0.20 -13.08 1.82
N LEU A 78 -1.20 -12.39 1.29
CA LEU A 78 -2.53 -12.29 1.90
C LEU A 78 -3.54 -13.12 1.13
N LYS A 79 -4.42 -13.76 1.89
CA LYS A 79 -5.53 -14.56 1.36
C LYS A 79 -6.79 -13.72 1.20
N VAL A 80 -7.53 -13.99 0.12
CA VAL A 80 -8.92 -13.56 -0.04
C VAL A 80 -9.77 -14.83 0.00
N GLY A 81 -10.57 -14.98 1.05
CA GLY A 81 -11.14 -16.28 1.39
C GLY A 81 -10.02 -17.27 1.76
N SER A 82 -9.95 -18.39 1.06
CA SER A 82 -8.94 -19.45 1.28
C SER A 82 -7.73 -19.37 0.34
N VAL A 83 -7.75 -18.49 -0.65
CA VAL A 83 -6.76 -18.44 -1.75
C VAL A 83 -5.79 -17.29 -1.54
N GLU A 84 -4.49 -17.54 -1.66
CA GLU A 84 -3.48 -16.47 -1.69
C GLU A 84 -3.67 -15.62 -2.95
N MET A 85 -3.87 -14.32 -2.78
CA MET A 85 -4.20 -13.43 -3.90
C MET A 85 -3.30 -12.20 -4.01
N LEU A 86 -2.70 -11.76 -2.90
CA LEU A 86 -1.99 -10.49 -2.84
C LEU A 86 -0.60 -10.69 -2.25
N ASN A 87 0.39 -10.02 -2.82
CA ASN A 87 1.57 -9.62 -2.06
C ASN A 87 1.23 -8.37 -1.24
N CYS A 88 1.78 -8.27 -0.04
CA CYS A 88 1.66 -7.12 0.85
C CYS A 88 3.03 -6.78 1.43
N TYR A 89 3.49 -5.57 1.15
CA TYR A 89 4.64 -4.98 1.82
C TYR A 89 4.16 -4.08 2.95
N TYR A 90 4.80 -4.20 4.11
CA TYR A 90 4.41 -3.50 5.33
C TYR A 90 5.61 -2.79 5.96
N ALA A 91 5.50 -1.47 6.13
CA ALA A 91 6.53 -0.60 6.69
C ALA A 91 5.99 0.19 7.88
N HIS A 92 6.87 0.46 8.85
CA HIS A 92 6.59 1.27 10.03
C HIS A 92 7.34 2.59 9.97
N GLY A 93 6.71 3.68 10.40
CA GLY A 93 7.34 4.98 10.55
C GLY A 93 8.45 4.94 11.60
N GLU A 94 9.53 5.68 11.32
CA GLU A 94 10.63 5.88 12.26
C GLU A 94 10.15 6.69 13.48
N ASP A 95 9.54 7.85 13.19
CA ASP A 95 9.16 8.84 14.20
C ASP A 95 7.90 8.46 14.99
N ASN A 96 6.98 7.70 14.38
CA ASN A 96 5.72 7.27 14.99
C ASN A 96 5.43 5.80 14.65
N GLU A 97 5.39 4.94 15.66
CA GLU A 97 5.17 3.50 15.50
C GLU A 97 3.75 3.12 15.05
N ASN A 98 2.78 4.00 15.32
CA ASN A 98 1.40 3.86 14.88
C ASN A 98 1.21 4.35 13.44
N PHE A 99 2.22 5.03 12.87
CA PHE A 99 2.22 5.42 11.48
C PHE A 99 2.85 4.32 10.63
N GLN A 100 2.11 3.80 9.67
CA GLN A 100 2.47 2.60 8.93
C GLN A 100 2.01 2.73 7.48
N ARG A 101 2.58 1.93 6.59
CA ARG A 101 2.16 1.83 5.19
C ARG A 101 2.04 0.37 4.78
N ARG A 102 0.99 0.06 4.02
CA ARG A 102 0.84 -1.19 3.28
C ARG A 102 0.85 -0.92 1.78
N SER A 103 1.58 -1.74 1.03
CA SER A 103 1.57 -1.72 -0.44
C SER A 103 1.17 -3.10 -0.96
N TYR A 104 0.19 -3.13 -1.86
CA TYR A 104 -0.40 -4.37 -2.36
C TYR A 104 -0.21 -4.51 -3.87
N TRP A 105 -0.06 -5.74 -4.36
CA TRP A 105 -0.27 -6.10 -5.76
C TRP A 105 -0.74 -7.54 -5.87
N LEU A 106 -1.44 -7.86 -6.94
CA LEU A 106 -1.91 -9.22 -7.23
C LEU A 106 -0.71 -10.16 -7.37
N LEU A 107 -0.85 -11.38 -6.85
CA LEU A 107 0.06 -12.46 -7.20
C LEU A 107 -0.07 -12.73 -8.70
N GLU A 108 1.07 -12.79 -9.40
CA GLU A 108 1.10 -13.32 -10.77
C GLU A 108 0.72 -14.81 -10.68
N GLN A 109 -0.30 -15.22 -11.43
CA GLN A 109 -0.64 -16.63 -11.62
C GLN A 109 0.24 -17.23 -12.70
#